data_AF-A0A5D9CME6-F1
#
_entry.id   AF-A0A5D9CME6-F1
#
_cell.length_a   1.000
_cell.length_b   1.000
_cell.length_c   1.000
_cell.angle_alpha   90.00
_cell.angle_beta   90.00
_cell.angle_gamma   90.00
#
_symmetry.space_group_name_H-M   'P 1'
#
loop_
_entity.id
_entity.type
_entity.pdbx_description
1 polymer ?
#
loop_
_entity_poly.entity_id
_entity_poly.type
_entity_poly.pdbx_seq_one_letter_code
_entity_poly.pdbx_strand_id
1 'polypeptide(L)'
;MSRRKSKMSLDERAALPLAQANPGMEYLRLNRRQICETEINSSIRLFLFDEDPISAHVLASAATEIMSALSKGQAGVGLNHVRAMLKEANVDDKLQEELFHGLNHSYNFAKHSSADMNVENSFPVDHIVMTIWTAVHSYKVLFGKFTPEMSVFYGIVQSWRVQWWEGEPDFAERLMIANQFPLVGASRERFCEFGRKLLQQAWKAEGFNASG
;
A
#
# COMPACT_ATOMS: atom_id res chain seq x y z
N MET A 1 -31.85 29.87 -3.33
CA MET A 1 -31.28 28.64 -2.70
C MET A 1 -29.90 28.97 -2.16
N SER A 2 -29.75 29.06 -0.84
CA SER A 2 -28.49 29.36 -0.18
C SER A 2 -27.57 28.13 -0.25
N ARG A 3 -26.42 28.24 -0.93
CA ARG A 3 -25.34 27.25 -0.86
C ARG A 3 -24.89 27.17 0.60
N ARG A 4 -25.22 26.08 1.30
CA ARG A 4 -24.63 25.76 2.61
C ARG A 4 -23.11 25.89 2.49
N LYS A 5 -22.52 26.88 3.18
CA LYS A 5 -21.07 26.95 3.36
C LYS A 5 -20.63 25.61 3.93
N SER A 6 -19.88 24.83 3.15
CA SER A 6 -19.23 23.62 3.64
C SER A 6 -18.44 24.01 4.89
N LYS A 7 -18.79 23.43 6.05
CA LYS A 7 -18.00 23.61 7.27
C LYS A 7 -16.63 23.01 6.96
N MET A 8 -15.60 23.84 6.88
CA MET A 8 -14.21 23.39 6.74
C MET A 8 -13.95 22.21 7.70
N SER A 9 -13.25 21.18 7.22
CA SER A 9 -12.92 20.01 8.03
C SER A 9 -12.03 20.43 9.23
N LEU A 10 -11.96 19.61 10.27
CA LEU A 10 -11.06 19.87 11.42
C LEU A 10 -9.60 20.06 10.95
N ASP A 11 -9.17 19.26 9.96
CA ASP A 11 -7.85 19.35 9.33
C ASP A 11 -7.62 20.71 8.65
N GLU A 12 -8.61 21.20 7.90
CA GLU A 12 -8.53 22.50 7.22
C GLU A 12 -8.52 23.67 8.22
N ARG A 13 -9.15 23.51 9.38
CA ARG A 13 -9.16 24.54 10.44
C ARG A 13 -7.86 24.59 11.25
N ALA A 14 -7.14 23.48 11.37
CA ALA A 14 -5.93 23.40 12.18
C ALA A 14 -4.66 23.79 11.40
N ALA A 15 -4.54 23.40 10.13
CA ALA A 15 -3.26 23.45 9.41
C ALA A 15 -2.79 24.87 9.03
N LEU A 16 -3.69 25.75 8.59
CA LEU A 16 -3.31 27.10 8.10
C LEU A 16 -3.03 28.11 9.23
N PRO A 17 -3.82 28.17 10.32
CA PRO A 17 -3.57 29.11 11.42
C PRO A 17 -2.27 28.85 12.18
N LEU A 18 -1.85 27.59 12.33
CA LEU A 18 -0.61 27.23 13.02
C LEU A 18 0.64 27.71 12.28
N ALA A 19 0.65 27.58 10.95
CA ALA A 19 1.76 28.04 10.12
C ALA A 19 1.90 29.57 10.12
N GLN A 20 0.77 30.29 10.14
CA GLN A 20 0.76 31.75 10.24
C GLN A 20 1.23 32.24 11.61
N ALA A 21 0.92 31.49 12.68
CA ALA A 21 1.33 31.83 14.04
C ALA A 21 2.83 31.57 14.32
N ASN A 22 3.51 30.74 13.52
CA ASN A 22 4.90 30.36 13.74
C ASN A 22 5.71 30.42 12.43
N PRO A 23 6.04 31.62 11.91
CA PRO A 23 6.68 31.81 10.60
C PRO A 23 8.15 31.34 10.54
N GLY A 24 8.79 31.09 11.69
CA GLY A 24 10.17 30.58 11.76
C GLY A 24 10.31 29.06 11.64
N MET A 25 9.21 28.33 11.54
CA MET A 25 9.22 26.87 11.36
C MET A 25 9.07 26.50 9.89
N GLU A 26 9.74 25.43 9.47
CA GLU A 26 9.55 24.84 8.15
C GLU A 26 8.28 23.96 8.14
N TYR A 27 7.51 24.03 7.04
CA TYR A 27 6.27 23.25 6.89
C TYR A 27 6.24 22.49 5.56
N LEU A 28 6.06 21.18 5.64
CA LEU A 28 5.70 20.36 4.49
C LEU A 28 4.19 20.44 4.24
N ARG A 29 3.81 20.90 3.05
CA ARG A 29 2.39 20.99 2.63
C ARG A 29 2.07 19.88 1.64
N LEU A 30 1.45 18.82 2.15
CA LEU A 30 1.06 17.66 1.35
C LEU A 30 -0.45 17.46 1.42
N ASN A 31 -1.05 17.11 0.29
CA ASN A 31 -2.42 16.62 0.26
C ASN A 31 -2.46 15.09 0.51
N ARG A 32 -3.65 14.53 0.71
CA ARG A 32 -3.83 13.10 1.01
C ARG A 32 -3.27 12.18 -0.06
N ARG A 33 -3.32 12.56 -1.35
CA ARG A 33 -2.73 11.78 -2.45
C ARG A 33 -1.20 11.74 -2.34
N GLN A 34 -0.56 12.88 -2.10
CA GLN A 34 0.89 12.96 -1.93
C GLN A 34 1.36 12.19 -0.70
N ILE A 35 0.58 12.18 0.37
CA ILE A 35 0.84 11.34 1.55
C ILE A 35 0.79 9.87 1.14
N CYS A 36 -0.29 9.38 0.52
CA CYS A 36 -0.38 7.98 0.07
C CYS A 36 0.80 7.57 -0.83
N GLU A 37 1.17 8.40 -1.80
CA GLU A 37 2.31 8.13 -2.67
C GLU A 37 3.62 8.01 -1.88
N THR A 38 3.85 8.92 -0.94
CA THR A 38 5.03 8.94 -0.07
C THR A 38 5.10 7.69 0.80
N GLU A 39 3.99 7.32 1.43
CA GLU A 39 3.89 6.16 2.32
C GLU A 39 4.12 4.84 1.55
N ILE A 40 3.50 4.69 0.37
CA ILE A 40 3.67 3.50 -0.47
C ILE A 40 5.11 3.39 -0.98
N ASN A 41 5.68 4.48 -1.50
CA ASN A 41 7.05 4.47 -2.01
C ASN A 41 8.05 4.16 -0.87
N SER A 42 7.85 4.76 0.31
CA SER A 42 8.67 4.49 1.49
C SER A 42 8.55 3.05 1.95
N SER A 43 7.33 2.50 1.99
CA SER A 43 7.08 1.10 2.30
C SER A 43 7.85 0.15 1.38
N ILE A 44 7.80 0.39 0.07
CA ILE A 44 8.52 -0.41 -0.93
C ILE A 44 10.03 -0.33 -0.73
N ARG A 45 10.56 0.88 -0.47
CA ARG A 45 12.00 1.07 -0.23
C ARG A 45 12.45 0.37 1.05
N LEU A 46 11.72 0.51 2.15
CA LEU A 46 11.98 -0.19 3.41
C LEU A 46 11.99 -1.71 3.21
N PHE A 47 11.05 -2.25 2.44
CA PHE A 47 10.98 -3.69 2.18
C PHE A 47 12.15 -4.18 1.32
N LEU A 48 12.53 -3.45 0.27
CA LEU A 48 13.53 -3.90 -0.71
C LEU A 48 14.98 -3.55 -0.34
N PHE A 49 15.21 -2.40 0.30
CA PHE A 49 16.55 -1.90 0.62
C PHE A 49 16.94 -2.21 2.06
N ASP A 50 16.09 -1.80 3.00
CA ASP A 50 16.39 -1.92 4.43
C ASP A 50 15.96 -3.29 4.99
N GLU A 51 15.23 -4.06 4.18
CA GLU A 51 14.69 -5.38 4.52
C GLU A 51 13.89 -5.40 5.82
N ASP A 52 13.24 -4.26 6.13
CA ASP A 52 12.35 -4.04 7.27
C ASP A 52 10.88 -4.23 6.83
N PRO A 53 10.33 -5.45 7.00
CA PRO A 53 8.96 -5.73 6.59
C PRO A 53 7.92 -5.10 7.54
N ILE A 54 8.26 -4.84 8.80
CA ILE A 54 7.29 -4.36 9.79
C ILE A 54 6.98 -2.89 9.56
N SER A 55 8.02 -2.05 9.43
CA SER A 55 7.82 -0.64 9.10
C SER A 55 7.14 -0.50 7.74
N ALA A 56 7.55 -1.31 6.75
CA ALA A 56 6.89 -1.34 5.44
C ALA A 56 5.40 -1.65 5.54
N HIS A 57 5.01 -2.65 6.34
CA HIS A 57 3.62 -3.01 6.56
C HIS A 57 2.80 -1.86 7.15
N VAL A 58 3.34 -1.16 8.14
CA VAL A 58 2.67 -0.02 8.80
C VAL A 58 2.38 1.09 7.80
N LEU A 59 3.36 1.51 6.99
CA LEU A 59 3.18 2.60 6.02
C LEU A 59 2.19 2.21 4.92
N ALA A 60 2.28 0.99 4.37
CA ALA A 60 1.34 0.51 3.36
C ALA A 60 -0.09 0.40 3.90
N SER A 61 -0.26 -0.03 5.14
CA SER A 61 -1.56 -0.09 5.81
C SER A 61 -2.15 1.30 6.02
N ALA A 62 -1.34 2.25 6.48
CA ALA A 62 -1.77 3.65 6.65
C ALA A 62 -2.19 4.29 5.31
N ALA A 63 -1.44 4.07 4.24
CA ALA A 63 -1.81 4.51 2.90
C ALA A 63 -3.15 3.90 2.44
N THR A 64 -3.35 2.61 2.73
CA THR A 64 -4.59 1.89 2.41
C THR A 64 -5.78 2.47 3.16
N GLU A 65 -5.65 2.78 4.47
CA GLU A 65 -6.73 3.43 5.24
C GLU A 65 -7.12 4.79 4.64
N ILE A 66 -6.13 5.62 4.25
CA ILE A 66 -6.40 6.91 3.60
C ILE A 66 -7.16 6.70 2.28
N MET A 67 -6.70 5.76 1.44
CA MET A 67 -7.33 5.47 0.15
C MET A 67 -8.74 4.90 0.30
N SER A 68 -8.98 4.03 1.29
CA SER A 68 -10.31 3.52 1.61
C SER A 68 -11.27 4.64 2.03
N ALA A 69 -10.79 5.64 2.78
CA ALA A 69 -11.60 6.81 3.12
C ALA A 69 -11.91 7.68 1.89
N LEU A 70 -10.93 7.86 0.98
CA LEU A 70 -11.10 8.65 -0.25
C LEU A 70 -12.04 7.97 -1.26
N SER A 71 -12.03 6.63 -1.32
CA SER A 71 -12.73 5.87 -2.36
C SER A 71 -14.24 5.72 -2.15
N LYS A 72 -14.74 6.03 -0.94
CA LYS A 72 -16.17 5.92 -0.59
C LYS A 72 -16.78 4.55 -0.95
N GLY A 73 -15.99 3.48 -0.81
CA GLY A 73 -16.44 2.11 -1.09
C GLY A 73 -16.22 1.64 -2.54
N GLN A 74 -15.45 2.36 -3.36
CA GLN A 74 -15.08 1.90 -4.70
C GLN A 74 -14.43 0.51 -4.64
N ALA A 75 -14.87 -0.40 -5.51
CA ALA A 75 -14.28 -1.72 -5.68
C ALA A 75 -12.82 -1.61 -6.15
N GLY A 76 -11.98 -2.57 -5.75
CA GLY A 76 -10.55 -2.57 -6.07
C GLY A 76 -9.70 -1.63 -5.21
N VAL A 77 -10.28 -0.94 -4.22
CA VAL A 77 -9.53 -0.09 -3.29
C VAL A 77 -9.50 -0.71 -1.89
N GLY A 78 -8.29 -0.96 -1.38
CA GLY A 78 -8.05 -1.61 -0.10
C GLY A 78 -8.80 -2.94 -0.01
N LEU A 79 -9.44 -3.18 1.12
CA LEU A 79 -10.22 -4.39 1.36
C LEU A 79 -11.67 -4.33 0.82
N ASN A 80 -12.04 -3.28 0.07
CA ASN A 80 -13.40 -3.16 -0.47
C ASN A 80 -13.74 -4.28 -1.46
N HIS A 81 -12.77 -4.76 -2.23
CA HIS A 81 -12.99 -5.90 -3.14
C HIS A 81 -13.28 -7.18 -2.37
N VAL A 82 -12.54 -7.45 -1.29
CA VAL A 82 -12.79 -8.58 -0.39
C VAL A 82 -14.19 -8.48 0.22
N ARG A 83 -14.61 -7.28 0.65
CA ARG A 83 -15.99 -7.05 1.13
C ARG A 83 -17.05 -7.38 0.09
N ALA A 84 -16.83 -7.00 -1.16
CA ALA A 84 -17.76 -7.29 -2.25
C ALA A 84 -17.85 -8.80 -2.51
N MET A 85 -16.69 -9.48 -2.62
CA MET A 85 -16.61 -10.92 -2.87
C MET A 85 -17.30 -11.74 -1.77
N LEU A 86 -17.10 -11.40 -0.50
CA LEU A 86 -17.75 -12.10 0.62
C LEU A 86 -19.28 -11.93 0.60
N LYS A 87 -19.75 -10.74 0.24
CA LYS A 87 -21.19 -10.49 0.07
C LYS A 87 -21.78 -11.28 -1.08
N GLU A 88 -21.11 -11.32 -2.23
CA GLU A 88 -21.52 -12.10 -3.39
C GLU A 88 -21.58 -13.61 -3.08
N ALA A 89 -20.62 -14.10 -2.28
CA ALA A 89 -20.59 -15.47 -1.81
C ALA A 89 -21.58 -15.78 -0.66
N ASN A 90 -22.39 -14.80 -0.23
CA ASN A 90 -23.31 -14.91 0.92
C ASN A 90 -22.63 -15.45 2.19
N VAL A 91 -21.39 -15.02 2.44
CA VAL A 91 -20.68 -15.38 3.68
C VAL A 91 -21.36 -14.72 4.86
N ASP A 92 -21.54 -15.46 5.95
CA ASP A 92 -22.15 -14.95 7.19
C ASP A 92 -21.43 -13.71 7.73
N ASP A 93 -22.18 -12.71 8.21
CA ASP A 93 -21.65 -11.42 8.66
C ASP A 93 -20.61 -11.57 9.78
N LYS A 94 -20.79 -12.53 10.70
CA LYS A 94 -19.83 -12.77 11.79
C LYS A 94 -18.51 -13.30 11.25
N LEU A 95 -18.56 -14.20 10.27
CA LEU A 95 -17.36 -14.72 9.60
C LEU A 95 -16.64 -13.62 8.81
N GLN A 96 -17.38 -12.70 8.19
CA GLN A 96 -16.79 -11.54 7.52
C GLN A 96 -16.05 -10.65 8.54
N GLU A 97 -16.67 -10.35 9.69
CA GLU A 97 -16.06 -9.55 10.75
C GLU A 97 -14.80 -10.22 11.31
N GLU A 98 -14.83 -11.52 11.59
CA GLU A 98 -13.67 -12.30 12.06
C GLU A 98 -12.52 -12.25 11.04
N LEU A 99 -12.83 -12.39 9.75
CA LEU A 99 -11.84 -12.28 8.68
C LEU A 99 -11.21 -10.88 8.64
N PHE A 100 -12.01 -9.81 8.65
CA PHE A 100 -11.48 -8.44 8.64
C PHE A 100 -10.70 -8.11 9.91
N HIS A 101 -11.11 -8.64 11.06
CA HIS A 101 -10.35 -8.51 12.29
C HIS A 101 -8.98 -9.19 12.16
N GLY A 102 -8.93 -10.41 11.61
CA GLY A 102 -7.69 -11.13 11.33
C GLY A 102 -6.77 -10.38 10.36
N LEU A 103 -7.30 -9.90 9.23
CA LEU A 103 -6.54 -9.14 8.24
C LEU A 103 -5.96 -7.84 8.82
N ASN A 104 -6.66 -7.18 9.74
CA ASN A 104 -6.17 -5.94 10.35
C ASN A 104 -5.34 -6.18 11.62
N HIS A 105 -5.23 -7.41 12.11
CA HIS A 105 -4.61 -7.72 13.40
C HIS A 105 -3.15 -7.27 13.47
N SER A 106 -2.32 -7.66 12.50
CA SER A 106 -0.90 -7.30 12.46
C SER A 106 -0.67 -5.78 12.44
N TYR A 107 -1.45 -5.06 11.64
CA TYR A 107 -1.36 -3.60 11.58
C TYR A 107 -1.81 -2.94 12.90
N ASN A 108 -2.92 -3.41 13.48
CA ASN A 108 -3.42 -2.90 14.76
C ASN A 108 -2.42 -3.16 15.89
N PHE A 109 -1.81 -4.33 15.92
CA PHE A 109 -0.74 -4.66 16.87
C PHE A 109 0.46 -3.72 16.73
N ALA A 110 0.89 -3.44 15.50
CA ALA A 110 2.04 -2.57 15.25
C ALA A 110 1.76 -1.07 15.54
N LYS A 111 0.52 -0.59 15.32
CA LYS A 111 0.19 0.83 15.44
C LYS A 111 -0.27 1.27 16.82
N HIS A 112 -0.80 0.36 17.64
CA HIS A 112 -1.33 0.69 18.95
C HIS A 112 -0.31 0.38 20.06
N SER A 113 -0.10 1.34 20.96
CA SER A 113 0.72 1.10 22.14
C SER A 113 0.01 0.15 23.10
N SER A 114 0.64 -0.98 23.40
CA SER A 114 0.27 -1.89 24.49
C SER A 114 1.07 -1.55 25.74
N ALA A 115 0.47 -1.69 26.92
CA ALA A 115 1.19 -1.61 28.19
C ALA A 115 2.00 -2.88 28.49
N ASP A 116 1.60 -4.02 27.90
CA ASP A 116 2.30 -5.29 28.05
C ASP A 116 3.26 -5.51 26.87
N MET A 117 4.56 -5.46 27.16
CA MET A 117 5.65 -5.64 26.21
C MET A 117 6.00 -7.11 25.96
N ASN A 118 5.37 -8.06 26.66
CA ASN A 118 5.66 -9.49 26.52
C ASN A 118 4.73 -10.21 25.54
N VAL A 119 3.71 -9.51 25.03
CA VAL A 119 2.83 -10.08 24.02
C VAL A 119 3.59 -10.16 22.70
N GLU A 120 3.76 -11.37 22.19
CA GLU A 120 4.34 -11.60 20.87
C GLU A 120 3.25 -11.69 19.79
N ASN A 121 3.59 -11.29 18.57
CA ASN A 121 2.73 -11.47 17.41
C ASN A 121 3.52 -12.04 16.23
N SER A 122 2.82 -12.80 15.40
CA SER A 122 3.36 -13.32 14.14
C SER A 122 3.04 -12.38 13.00
N PHE A 123 4.03 -12.11 12.17
CA PHE A 123 3.92 -11.25 10.99
C PHE A 123 4.27 -12.05 9.72
N PRO A 124 3.28 -12.67 9.06
CA PRO A 124 3.54 -13.40 7.82
C PRO A 124 4.05 -12.43 6.74
N VAL A 125 5.25 -12.70 6.20
CA VAL A 125 5.83 -11.87 5.12
C VAL A 125 4.91 -11.78 3.91
N ASP A 126 4.24 -12.88 3.57
CA ASP A 126 3.28 -12.94 2.49
C ASP A 126 2.10 -11.96 2.70
N HIS A 127 1.62 -11.82 3.93
CA HIS A 127 0.58 -10.84 4.27
C HIS A 127 1.08 -9.41 4.15
N ILE A 128 2.31 -9.14 4.56
CA ILE A 128 2.96 -7.82 4.41
C ILE A 128 3.09 -7.47 2.93
N VAL A 129 3.59 -8.40 2.11
CA VAL A 129 3.75 -8.21 0.67
C VAL A 129 2.42 -7.97 -0.01
N MET A 130 1.38 -8.73 0.36
CA MET A 130 0.02 -8.50 -0.11
C MET A 130 -0.50 -7.12 0.29
N THR A 131 -0.22 -6.67 1.51
CA THR A 131 -0.63 -5.32 1.96
C THR A 131 -0.01 -4.23 1.10
N ILE A 132 1.30 -4.32 0.84
CA ILE A 132 2.01 -3.36 -0.04
C ILE A 132 1.43 -3.44 -1.45
N TRP A 133 1.25 -4.63 -2.00
CA TRP A 133 0.68 -4.83 -3.34
C TRP A 133 -0.74 -4.25 -3.44
N THR A 134 -1.59 -4.47 -2.44
CA THR A 134 -2.95 -3.92 -2.38
C THR A 134 -2.93 -2.40 -2.31
N ALA A 135 -2.01 -1.80 -1.55
CA ALA A 135 -1.85 -0.35 -1.51
C ALA A 135 -1.45 0.19 -2.90
N VAL A 136 -0.49 -0.43 -3.57
CA VAL A 136 -0.09 -0.07 -4.94
C VAL A 136 -1.25 -0.21 -5.93
N HIS A 137 -1.95 -1.34 -5.90
CA HIS A 137 -3.13 -1.58 -6.75
C HIS A 137 -4.19 -0.48 -6.56
N SER A 138 -4.52 -0.20 -5.29
CA SER A 138 -5.48 0.83 -4.89
C SER A 138 -5.08 2.23 -5.39
N TYR A 139 -3.79 2.55 -5.32
CA TYR A 139 -3.27 3.82 -5.81
C TYR A 139 -3.50 3.96 -7.32
N LYS A 140 -3.23 2.91 -8.10
CA LYS A 140 -3.52 2.91 -9.54
C LYS A 140 -5.01 3.03 -9.84
N VAL A 141 -5.86 2.32 -9.11
CA VAL A 141 -7.32 2.39 -9.28
C VAL A 141 -7.84 3.82 -9.03
N LEU A 142 -7.32 4.52 -8.04
CA LEU A 142 -7.76 5.87 -7.69
C LEU A 142 -7.12 6.99 -8.54
N PHE A 143 -5.84 6.85 -8.89
CA PHE A 143 -5.05 7.96 -9.44
C PHE A 143 -4.45 7.67 -10.83
N GLY A 144 -4.60 6.44 -11.34
CA GLY A 144 -4.31 6.06 -12.72
C GLY A 144 -2.84 5.97 -13.12
N LYS A 145 -1.89 6.25 -12.21
CA LYS A 145 -0.45 6.24 -12.50
C LYS A 145 0.33 5.55 -11.40
N PHE A 146 1.40 4.87 -11.80
CA PHE A 146 2.41 4.35 -10.89
C PHE A 146 3.63 5.26 -10.85
N THR A 147 4.31 5.26 -9.72
CA THR A 147 5.71 5.68 -9.58
C THR A 147 6.64 4.53 -10.02
N PRO A 148 7.95 4.74 -10.14
CA PRO A 148 8.92 3.67 -10.35
C PRO A 148 8.84 2.58 -9.28
N GLU A 149 8.76 2.97 -8.00
CA GLU A 149 8.68 2.04 -6.87
C GLU A 149 7.47 1.12 -7.03
N MET A 150 6.31 1.73 -7.24
CA MET A 150 5.04 1.02 -7.43
C MET A 150 5.11 0.09 -8.65
N SER A 151 5.62 0.57 -9.78
CA SER A 151 5.71 -0.22 -11.01
C SER A 151 6.59 -1.45 -10.84
N VAL A 152 7.78 -1.27 -10.25
CA VAL A 152 8.73 -2.36 -9.99
C VAL A 152 8.11 -3.36 -9.02
N PHE A 153 7.66 -2.90 -7.85
CA PHE A 153 7.12 -3.78 -6.81
C PHE A 153 5.90 -4.56 -7.31
N TYR A 154 4.96 -3.88 -7.98
CA TYR A 154 3.75 -4.50 -8.52
C TYR A 154 4.05 -5.59 -9.56
N GLY A 155 5.09 -5.40 -10.38
CA GLY A 155 5.54 -6.39 -11.35
C GLY A 155 6.19 -7.61 -10.70
N ILE A 156 7.20 -7.38 -9.86
CA ILE A 156 8.02 -8.49 -9.30
C ILE A 156 7.25 -9.38 -8.33
N VAL A 157 6.27 -8.84 -7.59
CA VAL A 157 5.43 -9.64 -6.68
C VAL A 157 4.65 -10.70 -7.45
N GLN A 158 4.13 -10.35 -8.63
CA GLN A 158 3.38 -11.28 -9.46
C GLN A 158 4.24 -12.48 -9.90
N SER A 159 5.54 -12.27 -10.02
CA SER A 159 6.52 -13.28 -10.41
C SER A 159 7.04 -14.11 -9.25
N TRP A 160 7.04 -13.55 -8.04
CA TRP A 160 7.51 -14.23 -6.84
C TRP A 160 6.44 -15.15 -6.22
N ARG A 161 5.17 -14.77 -6.37
CA ARG A 161 4.02 -15.50 -5.83
C ARG A 161 2.98 -15.71 -6.92
N VAL A 162 3.36 -16.47 -7.94
CA VAL A 162 2.51 -16.77 -9.11
C VAL A 162 1.20 -17.46 -8.71
N GLN A 163 1.26 -18.34 -7.71
CA GLN A 163 0.11 -19.09 -7.23
C GLN A 163 -1.03 -18.23 -6.67
N TRP A 164 -0.76 -16.98 -6.28
CA TRP A 164 -1.80 -16.07 -5.79
C TRP A 164 -2.78 -15.62 -6.87
N TRP A 165 -2.40 -15.77 -8.14
CA TRP A 165 -3.20 -15.33 -9.28
C TRP A 165 -3.86 -16.49 -10.01
N GLU A 166 -3.72 -17.72 -9.50
CA GLU A 166 -4.35 -18.90 -10.08
C GLU A 166 -5.87 -18.74 -10.08
N GLY A 167 -6.50 -18.97 -11.24
CA GLY A 167 -7.95 -18.82 -11.42
C GLY A 167 -8.40 -17.43 -11.87
N GLU A 168 -7.51 -16.43 -11.88
CA GLU A 168 -7.82 -15.13 -12.48
C GLU A 168 -7.93 -15.24 -14.02
N PRO A 169 -8.86 -14.50 -14.68
CA PRO A 169 -9.03 -14.56 -16.14
C PRO A 169 -7.76 -14.23 -16.94
N ASP A 170 -6.88 -13.41 -16.37
CA ASP A 170 -5.61 -12.97 -16.96
C ASP A 170 -4.39 -13.78 -16.46
N PHE A 171 -4.61 -14.91 -15.77
CA PHE A 171 -3.53 -15.71 -15.18
C PHE A 171 -2.46 -16.14 -16.19
N ALA A 172 -2.86 -16.55 -17.39
CA ALA A 172 -1.92 -16.99 -18.43
C ALA A 172 -0.95 -15.86 -18.85
N GLU A 173 -1.45 -14.63 -18.97
CA GLU A 173 -0.62 -13.46 -19.28
C GLU A 173 0.31 -13.13 -18.12
N ARG A 174 -0.20 -13.15 -16.89
CA ARG A 174 0.62 -12.95 -15.68
C ARG A 174 1.71 -14.00 -15.56
N LEU A 175 1.42 -15.25 -15.88
CA LEU A 175 2.39 -16.35 -15.88
C LEU A 175 3.49 -16.12 -16.92
N MET A 176 3.15 -15.66 -18.13
CA MET A 176 4.13 -15.31 -19.15
C MET A 176 5.06 -14.19 -18.67
N ILE A 177 4.52 -13.13 -18.06
CA ILE A 177 5.33 -12.02 -17.51
C ILE A 177 6.17 -12.51 -16.33
N ALA A 178 5.59 -13.31 -15.44
CA ALA A 178 6.27 -13.87 -14.27
C ALA A 178 7.50 -14.70 -14.64
N ASN A 179 7.41 -15.50 -15.70
CA ASN A 179 8.52 -16.32 -16.20
C ASN A 179 9.66 -15.51 -16.81
N GLN A 180 9.49 -14.20 -17.05
CA GLN A 180 10.59 -13.33 -17.46
C GLN A 180 11.53 -12.99 -16.30
N PHE A 181 11.11 -13.24 -15.06
CA PHE A 181 11.87 -12.93 -13.86
C PHE A 181 12.27 -14.20 -13.11
N PRO A 182 13.50 -14.26 -12.56
CA PRO A 182 14.00 -15.43 -11.84
C PRO A 182 13.50 -15.46 -10.38
N LEU A 183 12.18 -15.33 -10.19
CA LEU A 183 11.55 -15.14 -8.88
C LEU A 183 10.66 -16.30 -8.44
N VAL A 184 10.24 -17.18 -9.35
CA VAL A 184 9.44 -18.36 -8.97
C VAL A 184 10.23 -19.23 -7.98
N GLY A 185 9.69 -19.45 -6.79
CA GLY A 185 10.35 -20.22 -5.72
C GLY A 185 11.56 -19.52 -5.06
N ALA A 186 11.81 -18.24 -5.35
CA ALA A 186 12.94 -17.51 -4.78
C ALA A 186 12.75 -17.21 -3.29
N SER A 187 13.86 -17.06 -2.56
CA SER A 187 13.85 -16.56 -1.18
C SER A 187 13.45 -15.08 -1.12
N ARG A 188 13.06 -14.60 0.08
CA ARG A 188 12.81 -13.16 0.32
C ARG A 188 14.04 -12.32 0.00
N GLU A 189 15.22 -12.76 0.42
CA GLU A 189 16.49 -12.07 0.14
C GLU A 189 16.70 -11.90 -1.37
N ARG A 190 16.50 -12.97 -2.14
CA ARG A 190 16.63 -12.90 -3.60
C ARG A 190 15.58 -12.00 -4.25
N PHE A 191 14.35 -12.01 -3.74
CA PHE A 191 13.30 -11.09 -4.14
C PHE A 191 13.71 -9.62 -3.90
N CYS A 192 14.19 -9.30 -2.69
CA CYS A 192 14.63 -7.96 -2.33
C CYS A 192 15.84 -7.52 -3.18
N GLU A 193 16.85 -8.39 -3.36
CA GLU A 193 18.02 -8.12 -4.19
C GLU A 193 17.63 -7.79 -5.64
N PHE A 194 16.73 -8.60 -6.23
CA PHE A 194 16.26 -8.40 -7.59
C PHE A 194 15.46 -7.10 -7.74
N GLY A 195 14.51 -6.85 -6.83
CA GLY A 195 13.72 -5.62 -6.81
C GLY A 195 14.58 -4.36 -6.63
N ARG A 196 15.60 -4.42 -5.77
CA ARG A 196 16.56 -3.34 -5.55
C ARG A 196 17.29 -2.96 -6.84
N LYS A 197 17.79 -3.94 -7.59
CA LYS A 197 18.48 -3.73 -8.87
C LYS A 197 17.56 -3.11 -9.92
N LEU A 198 16.33 -3.62 -10.06
CA LEU A 198 15.36 -3.07 -11.01
C LEU A 198 14.96 -1.63 -10.65
N LEU A 199 14.73 -1.34 -9.37
CA LEU A 199 14.36 0.01 -8.94
C LEU A 199 15.51 1.01 -9.16
N GLN A 200 16.75 0.61 -8.92
CA GLN A 200 17.92 1.43 -9.29
C GLN A 200 18.02 1.70 -10.79
N GLN A 201 17.67 0.73 -11.64
CA GLN A 201 17.61 0.93 -13.09
C GLN A 201 16.49 1.89 -13.49
N ALA A 202 15.30 1.75 -12.88
CA ALA A 202 14.17 2.63 -13.14
C ALA A 202 14.47 4.09 -12.76
N TRP A 203 15.08 4.33 -11.60
CA TRP A 203 15.51 5.68 -11.20
C TRP A 203 16.53 6.30 -12.16
N LYS A 204 17.47 5.50 -12.69
CA LYS A 204 18.44 5.98 -13.69
C LYS A 204 17.75 6.39 -15.00
N ALA A 205 16.76 5.60 -15.44
CA ALA A 205 16.00 5.90 -16.65
C ALA A 205 15.17 7.18 -16.50
N GLU A 206 14.55 7.41 -15.33
CA GLU A 206 13.83 8.66 -15.07
C GLU A 206 14.75 9.88 -14.96
N GLY A 207 15.91 9.73 -14.30
CA GLY A 207 16.89 10.81 -14.22
C GLY A 207 17.40 11.25 -15.59
N PHE A 208 17.50 10.32 -16.55
CA PHE A 208 17.87 10.61 -17.93
C PHE A 208 16.75 11.33 -18.70
N ASN A 209 15.49 11.02 -18.44
CA ASN A 209 14.34 11.67 -19.08
C ASN A 209 14.01 13.06 -18.51
N ALA A 210 14.45 13.38 -17.28
CA ALA A 210 14.26 14.70 -16.68
C ALA A 210 15.32 15.74 -17.10
N SER A 211 16.34 15.32 -17.86
CA SER A 211 17.48 16.14 -18.27
C SER A 211 17.62 16.32 -19.79
N GLY A 212 16.60 15.91 -20.57
CA GLY A 212 16.46 16.17 -22.01
C GLY A 212 15.17 16.90 -22.33
#